data_AF-A0A936AV68-F1
#
_entry.id   AF-A0A936AV68-F1
#
_cell.length_a   1.000
_cell.length_b   1.000
_cell.length_c   1.000
_cell.angle_alpha   90.00
_cell.angle_beta   90.00
_cell.angle_gamma   90.00
#
_symmetry.space_group_name_H-M   'P 1'
#
loop_
_entity.id
_entity.type
_entity.pdbx_description
1 polymer ?
#
loop_
_entity_poly.entity_id
_entity_poly.type
_entity_poly.pdbx_seq_one_letter_code
_entity_poly.pdbx_strand_id
1 'polypeptide(L)'
;MHDTDKIRQMLIDRGIWDSKDRRDPLTDREAVELVYNWMRDQVAPNVIIIPGETPNSSIIQIYLKRKVGGVVFPYILDSGNTMENALCFAALTLTDFLRSHPECLREQQENRSRTTA
;
A
#
# COMPACT_ATOMS: atom_id res chain seq x y z
N MET A 1 12.01 -12.85 16.44
CA MET A 1 12.55 -11.66 15.76
C MET A 1 12.05 -11.78 14.33
N HIS A 2 11.05 -11.01 13.92
CA HIS A 2 10.57 -11.10 12.54
C HIS A 2 11.65 -10.54 11.63
N ASP A 3 11.92 -11.23 10.53
CA ASP A 3 13.00 -10.96 9.60
C ASP A 3 12.78 -9.61 8.88
N THR A 4 13.14 -8.51 9.54
CA THR A 4 13.12 -7.16 8.97
C THR A 4 13.89 -7.12 7.65
N ASP A 5 15.02 -7.81 7.59
CA ASP A 5 15.83 -7.98 6.37
C ASP A 5 15.07 -8.69 5.24
N LYS A 6 14.22 -9.66 5.56
CA LYS A 6 13.43 -10.39 4.55
C LYS A 6 12.35 -9.49 3.95
N ILE A 7 11.63 -8.73 4.78
CA ILE A 7 10.59 -7.82 4.29
C ILE A 7 11.23 -6.73 3.44
N ARG A 8 12.35 -6.15 3.90
CA ARG A 8 13.11 -5.16 3.13
C ARG A 8 13.57 -5.73 1.78
N GLN A 9 14.12 -6.94 1.76
CA GLN A 9 14.52 -7.59 0.51
C GLN A 9 13.33 -7.81 -0.42
N MET A 10 12.17 -8.25 0.09
CA MET A 10 10.96 -8.39 -0.72
C MET A 10 10.48 -7.05 -1.31
N LEU A 11 10.59 -5.95 -0.57
CA LEU A 11 10.26 -4.61 -1.07
C LEU A 11 11.23 -4.17 -2.19
N ILE A 12 12.53 -4.47 -2.04
CA ILE A 12 13.55 -4.23 -3.07
C ILE A 12 13.27 -5.06 -4.31
N ASP A 13 13.01 -6.35 -4.16
CA ASP A 13 12.76 -7.28 -5.27
C ASP A 13 11.51 -6.90 -6.07
N ARG A 14 10.49 -6.32 -5.40
CA ARG A 14 9.28 -5.79 -6.06
C ARG A 14 9.45 -4.37 -6.61
N GLY A 15 10.63 -3.76 -6.47
CA GLY A 15 10.92 -2.39 -6.93
C GLY A 15 10.18 -1.30 -6.15
N ILE A 16 9.70 -1.61 -4.96
CA ILE A 16 9.00 -0.69 -4.05
C ILE A 16 10.01 0.15 -3.27
N TRP A 17 11.18 -0.43 -2.99
CA TRP A 17 12.22 0.18 -2.16
C TRP A 17 13.57 0.19 -2.88
N ASP A 18 14.36 1.25 -2.69
CA ASP A 18 15.72 1.32 -3.24
C ASP A 18 16.71 0.58 -2.33
N SER A 19 17.43 -0.40 -2.90
CA SER A 19 18.54 -1.10 -2.25
C SER A 19 19.64 -0.18 -1.68
N LYS A 20 19.78 1.04 -2.21
CA LYS A 20 20.77 2.03 -1.78
C LYS A 20 20.27 2.90 -0.62
N ASP A 21 18.97 2.94 -0.37
CA ASP A 21 18.42 3.69 0.76
C ASP A 21 18.78 2.98 2.06
N ARG A 22 19.46 3.68 2.96
CA ARG A 22 19.94 3.15 4.24
C ARG A 22 18.87 3.13 5.32
N ARG A 23 17.76 3.84 5.12
CA ARG A 23 16.63 3.87 6.05
C ARG A 23 15.91 2.51 6.03
N ASP A 24 15.32 2.16 7.16
CA ASP A 24 14.57 0.93 7.32
C ASP A 24 13.06 1.23 7.25
N PRO A 25 12.33 0.74 6.24
CA PRO A 25 10.90 0.99 6.09
C PRO A 25 10.04 0.37 7.22
N LEU A 26 10.62 -0.37 8.16
CA LEU A 26 9.92 -0.96 9.31
C LEU A 26 10.11 -0.18 10.60
N THR A 27 11.07 0.73 10.66
CA THR A 27 11.38 1.50 11.88
C THR A 27 11.55 3.00 11.63
N ASP A 28 11.78 3.41 10.38
CA ASP A 28 11.94 4.80 9.98
C ASP A 28 10.63 5.35 9.40
N ARG A 29 10.10 6.39 10.05
CA ARG A 29 8.83 7.01 9.69
C ARG A 29 8.84 7.62 8.29
N GLU A 30 9.94 8.25 7.88
CA GLU A 30 10.05 8.83 6.54
C GLU A 30 10.07 7.73 5.48
N ALA A 31 10.73 6.61 5.79
CA ALA A 31 10.75 5.46 4.89
C ALA A 31 9.35 4.84 4.71
N VAL A 32 8.59 4.74 5.79
CA VAL A 32 7.19 4.28 5.76
C VAL A 32 6.31 5.22 4.94
N GLU A 33 6.52 6.53 5.05
CA GLU A 33 5.80 7.52 4.25
C GLU A 33 6.08 7.36 2.75
N LEU A 34 7.32 7.04 2.37
CA LEU A 34 7.66 6.73 0.98
C LEU A 34 6.93 5.47 0.47
N VAL A 35 6.84 4.42 1.29
CA VAL A 35 6.06 3.21 0.96
C VAL A 35 4.58 3.55 0.79
N TYR A 36 4.00 4.33 1.71
CA TYR A 36 2.61 4.77 1.62
C TYR A 36 2.32 5.60 0.36
N ASN A 37 3.21 6.54 0.04
CA ASN A 37 3.10 7.36 -1.17
C ASN A 37 3.21 6.52 -2.43
N TRP A 38 4.14 5.56 -2.47
CA TRP A 38 4.24 4.60 -3.57
C TRP A 38 2.92 3.85 -3.78
N MET A 39 2.30 3.34 -2.71
CA MET A 39 1.02 2.64 -2.81
C MET A 39 -0.09 3.54 -3.34
N ARG A 40 -0.16 4.79 -2.87
CA ARG A 40 -1.14 5.78 -3.35
C ARG A 40 -0.97 6.08 -4.84
N ASP A 41 0.27 6.13 -5.32
CA ASP A 41 0.56 6.37 -6.73
C ASP A 41 0.18 5.18 -7.63
N GLN A 42 0.09 3.97 -7.07
CA GLN A 42 -0.35 2.78 -7.82
C GLN A 42 -1.87 2.72 -8.02
N VAL A 43 -2.68 3.36 -7.18
CA VAL A 43 -4.15 3.24 -7.22
C VAL A 43 -4.83 4.45 -7.87
N ALA A 44 -6.08 4.29 -8.31
CA ALA A 44 -6.89 5.38 -8.83
C ALA A 44 -7.19 6.48 -7.77
N PRO A 45 -7.38 7.75 -8.16
CA PRO A 45 -7.63 8.85 -7.21
C PRO A 45 -8.88 8.69 -6.33
N ASN A 46 -9.87 7.91 -6.76
CA ASN A 46 -11.08 7.59 -5.99
C ASN A 46 -10.90 6.40 -5.03
N VAL A 47 -9.69 5.89 -4.92
CA VAL A 47 -9.29 4.82 -4.02
C VAL A 47 -8.45 5.40 -2.88
N ILE A 48 -8.85 5.12 -1.64
CA ILE A 48 -8.19 5.64 -0.44
C ILE A 48 -7.61 4.50 0.37
N ILE A 49 -6.33 4.60 0.72
CA ILE A 49 -5.64 3.67 1.61
C ILE A 49 -5.72 4.20 3.04
N ILE A 50 -6.29 3.40 3.95
CA ILE A 50 -6.57 3.80 5.32
C ILE A 50 -6.06 2.73 6.27
N PRO A 51 -5.22 3.07 7.26
CA PRO A 51 -4.95 2.17 8.37
C PRO A 51 -6.12 2.20 9.37
N GLY A 52 -6.46 1.05 9.92
CA GLY A 52 -7.46 0.92 10.97
C GLY A 52 -7.13 -0.20 11.94
N GLU A 53 -7.51 -0.01 13.20
CA GLU A 53 -7.35 -1.03 14.23
C GLU A 53 -8.58 -1.93 14.27
N THR A 54 -8.35 -3.22 14.51
CA THR A 54 -9.46 -4.15 14.74
C THR A 54 -9.92 -3.99 16.19
N PRO A 55 -11.24 -3.83 16.47
CA PRO A 55 -11.71 -3.72 17.84
C PRO A 55 -11.24 -4.90 18.69
N ASN A 56 -10.68 -4.62 19.86
CA ASN A 56 -10.12 -5.61 20.81
C ASN A 56 -8.88 -6.37 20.31
N SER A 57 -8.16 -5.85 19.32
CA SER A 57 -6.90 -6.42 18.85
C SER A 57 -5.82 -5.35 18.75
N SER A 58 -4.56 -5.70 19.03
CA SER A 58 -3.40 -4.87 18.74
C SER A 58 -2.97 -4.93 17.26
N ILE A 59 -3.78 -5.56 16.40
CA ILE A 59 -3.49 -5.72 14.98
C ILE A 59 -4.01 -4.51 14.21
N ILE A 60 -3.10 -3.89 13.46
CA ILE A 60 -3.38 -2.82 12.51
C ILE A 60 -3.65 -3.45 11.15
N GLN A 61 -4.76 -3.08 10.52
CA GLN A 61 -5.15 -3.50 9.18
C GLN A 61 -5.03 -2.32 8.21
N ILE A 62 -4.54 -2.58 7.00
CA ILE A 62 -4.56 -1.60 5.91
C ILE A 62 -5.73 -1.92 4.99
N TYR A 63 -6.61 -0.94 4.84
CA TYR A 63 -7.78 -1.01 3.99
C TYR A 63 -7.59 -0.18 2.72
N LEU A 64 -8.16 -0.66 1.64
CA LEU A 64 -8.38 0.06 0.40
C LEU A 64 -9.89 0.32 0.26
N LYS A 65 -10.30 1.59 0.18
CA LYS A 65 -11.71 1.98 -0.02
C LYS A 65 -11.90 2.59 -1.40
N ARG A 66 -12.73 1.97 -2.24
CA ARG A 66 -13.09 2.50 -3.56
C ARG A 66 -14.49 3.09 -3.54
N LYS A 67 -14.66 4.31 -4.08
CA LYS A 67 -15.97 4.95 -4.23
C LYS A 67 -16.50 4.82 -5.66
N VAL A 68 -17.66 4.17 -5.83
CA VAL A 68 -18.32 3.94 -7.13
C VAL A 68 -19.77 4.37 -7.03
N GLY A 69 -20.19 5.37 -7.80
CA GLY A 69 -21.59 5.82 -7.81
C GLY A 69 -22.14 6.21 -6.43
N GLY A 70 -21.28 6.69 -5.53
CA GLY A 70 -21.65 7.03 -4.15
C GLY A 70 -21.54 5.88 -3.13
N VAL A 71 -21.38 4.64 -3.58
CA VAL A 71 -21.17 3.46 -2.73
C VAL A 71 -19.68 3.28 -2.43
N VAL A 72 -19.34 2.92 -1.19
CA VAL A 72 -17.96 2.68 -0.74
C VAL A 72 -17.73 1.19 -0.55
N PHE A 73 -16.74 0.64 -1.25
CA PHE A 73 -16.34 -0.76 -1.14
C PHE A 73 -14.99 -0.86 -0.39
N PRO A 74 -14.96 -1.46 0.81
CA PRO A 74 -13.72 -1.69 1.55
C PRO A 74 -13.10 -3.04 1.20
N TYR A 75 -11.78 -3.05 1.02
CA TYR A 75 -10.96 -4.25 0.82
C TYR A 75 -9.83 -4.25 1.84
N ILE A 76 -9.60 -5.37 2.51
CA ILE A 76 -8.43 -5.55 3.37
C ILE A 76 -7.26 -5.95 2.47
N LEU A 77 -6.15 -5.20 2.54
CA LEU A 77 -4.91 -5.56 1.84
C LEU A 77 -4.09 -6.51 2.70
N ASP A 78 -3.70 -6.05 3.90
CA ASP A 78 -2.94 -6.86 4.84
C ASP A 78 -3.00 -6.27 6.26
N SER A 79 -2.32 -6.91 7.20
CA SER A 79 -2.29 -6.53 8.62
C SER A 79 -0.92 -6.73 9.26
N GLY A 80 -0.65 -6.00 10.33
CA GLY A 80 0.61 -6.07 11.07
C GLY A 80 0.46 -5.67 12.54
N ASN A 81 1.48 -5.99 13.32
CA ASN A 81 1.53 -5.67 14.76
C ASN A 81 2.01 -4.23 15.03
N THR A 82 2.48 -3.53 14.00
CA THR A 82 2.80 -2.10 14.01
C THR A 82 2.33 -1.49 12.70
N MET A 83 2.21 -0.16 12.65
CA MET A 83 1.76 0.56 11.46
C MET A 83 2.69 0.31 10.27
N GLU A 84 3.98 0.32 10.52
CA GLU A 84 5.06 0.15 9.55
C GLU A 84 5.03 -1.24 8.93
N ASN A 85 4.88 -2.27 9.77
CA ASN A 85 4.70 -3.65 9.30
C ASN A 85 3.46 -3.78 8.42
N ALA A 86 2.32 -3.26 8.90
CA ALA A 86 1.07 -3.35 8.17
C ALA A 86 1.16 -2.67 6.79
N LEU A 87 1.81 -1.50 6.71
CA LEU A 87 2.03 -0.79 5.45
C LEU A 87 2.99 -1.51 4.51
N CYS A 88 4.10 -2.05 5.02
CA CYS A 88 5.03 -2.82 4.20
C CYS A 88 4.38 -4.08 3.64
N PHE A 89 3.62 -4.83 4.44
CA PHE A 89 2.88 -6.00 3.98
C PHE A 89 1.80 -5.63 2.96
N ALA A 90 1.05 -4.56 3.21
CA ALA A 90 0.05 -4.06 2.28
C ALA A 90 0.67 -3.62 0.94
N ALA A 91 1.85 -3.00 0.95
CA ALA A 91 2.58 -2.65 -0.27
C ALA A 91 2.99 -3.90 -1.06
N LEU A 92 3.44 -4.95 -0.36
CA LEU A 92 3.76 -6.24 -0.99
C LEU A 92 2.52 -6.87 -1.61
N THR A 93 1.37 -6.89 -0.94
CA THR A 93 0.13 -7.50 -1.48
C THR A 93 -0.57 -6.65 -2.55
N LEU A 94 -0.32 -5.34 -2.59
CA LEU A 94 -1.02 -4.42 -3.50
C LEU A 94 -0.91 -4.81 -4.97
N THR A 95 0.25 -5.28 -5.43
CA THR A 95 0.44 -5.65 -6.84
C THR A 95 -0.49 -6.79 -7.26
N ASP A 96 -0.59 -7.83 -6.43
CA ASP A 96 -1.44 -8.98 -6.71
C ASP A 96 -2.93 -8.64 -6.54
N PHE A 97 -3.25 -7.74 -5.62
CA PHE A 97 -4.59 -7.15 -5.49
C PHE A 97 -5.01 -6.41 -6.76
N LEU A 98 -4.15 -5.55 -7.31
CA LEU A 98 -4.46 -4.73 -8.49
C LEU A 98 -4.58 -5.55 -9.77
N ARG A 99 -3.88 -6.70 -9.87
CA ARG A 99 -4.10 -7.67 -10.95
C ARG A 99 -5.50 -8.27 -10.89
N SER A 100 -6.02 -8.49 -9.68
CA SER A 100 -7.35 -9.07 -9.46
C SER A 100 -8.48 -8.04 -9.56
N HIS A 101 -8.16 -6.75 -9.36
CA HIS A 101 -9.10 -5.62 -9.40
C HIS A 101 -8.61 -4.53 -10.38
N PRO A 102 -8.51 -4.82 -11.69
CA PRO A 102 -7.96 -3.90 -12.68
C PRO A 102 -8.76 -2.59 -12.80
N GLU A 103 -10.02 -2.57 -12.37
CA GLU A 103 -10.83 -1.35 -12.27
C GLU A 103 -10.24 -0.30 -11.31
N CYS A 104 -9.41 -0.72 -10.35
CA CYS A 104 -8.69 0.18 -9.46
C CYS A 104 -7.47 0.84 -10.11
N LEU A 105 -7.03 0.33 -11.28
CA LEU A 105 -5.93 0.89 -12.09
C LEU A 105 -6.42 1.72 -13.28
N ARG A 106 -7.50 1.29 -13.93
CA ARG A 106 -7.93 1.85 -15.22
C ARG A 106 -8.17 3.37 -15.17
N GLU A 107 -8.82 3.86 -14.12
CA GLU A 107 -9.10 5.28 -13.93
C GLU A 107 -7.82 6.11 -13.68
N GLN A 108 -6.77 5.51 -13.11
CA GLN A 108 -5.47 6.15 -12.89
C GLN A 108 -4.77 6.43 -14.23
N GLN A 109 -4.79 5.44 -15.14
CA GLN A 109 -4.15 5.53 -16.46
C GLN A 109 -4.87 6.52 -17.38
N GLU A 110 -6.22 6.51 -17.36
CA GLU A 110 -7.04 7.45 -18.12
C GLU A 110 -6.76 8.90 -17.71
N ASN A 111 -6.63 9.17 -16.41
CA ASN A 111 -6.31 10.51 -15.91
C ASN A 111 -4.89 10.94 -16.27
N ARG A 112 -3.88 10.06 -16.13
CA ARG A 112 -2.49 10.37 -16.52
C ARG A 112 -2.38 10.75 -17.99
N SER A 113 -3.05 10.01 -18.87
CA SER A 113 -3.02 10.25 -20.32
C SER A 113 -3.67 11.58 -20.71
N ARG A 114 -4.62 12.08 -19.94
CA ARG A 114 -5.28 13.38 -20.16
C ARG A 114 -4.45 14.57 -19.71
N THR A 115 -3.55 14.39 -18.75
CA THR A 115 -2.69 15.47 -18.24
C THR A 115 -1.41 15.63 -19.08
N THR A 116 -1.02 14.61 -19.84
CA THR A 116 0.17 14.64 -20.71
C THR A 116 -0.13 14.89 -22.20
N ALA A 117 -1.41 15.02 -22.58
CA ALA A 117 -1.85 15.37 -23.93
C ALA A 117 -2.26 16.84 -24.01
#